data_AF-A0A8J6ZUX9-F1
#
_entry.id   AF-A0A8J6ZUX9-F1
#
_cell.length_a   1.000
_cell.length_b   1.000
_cell.length_c   1.000
_cell.angle_alpha   90.00
_cell.angle_beta   90.00
_cell.angle_gamma   90.00
#
_symmetry.space_group_name_H-M   'P 1'
#
loop_
_entity.id
_entity.type
_entity.pdbx_description
1 polymer ?
#
loop_
_entity_poly.entity_id
_entity_poly.type
_entity_poly.pdbx_seq_one_letter_code
_entity_poly.pdbx_strand_id
1 'polypeptide(L)'
;MIFPIALAVVANVFYHVASKSIPAEQNAFMGLVVNYATALIASALMFWLTPHEKFLAELARANWACVLMGLSITGVEVGFVMIYRSGGELSTASLIVSILIALAMLVVGGVFYGEQLTVRKIFGAMLCMAGVVLLSTR
;
A
#
# COMPACT_ATOMS: atom_id res chain seq x y z
N MET A 1 5.00 -6.73 -18.22
CA MET A 1 5.52 -6.05 -17.02
C MET A 1 5.21 -4.55 -16.99
N ILE A 2 5.33 -3.83 -18.12
CA ILE A 2 5.06 -2.38 -18.16
C ILE A 2 3.60 -2.03 -17.77
N PHE A 3 2.61 -2.76 -18.30
CA PHE A 3 1.20 -2.50 -18.00
C PHE A 3 0.84 -2.63 -16.51
N PRO A 4 1.18 -3.72 -15.79
CA PRO A 4 0.93 -3.82 -14.35
C PRO A 4 1.62 -2.73 -13.53
N ILE A 5 2.84 -2.35 -13.90
CA ILE A 5 3.59 -1.27 -13.22
C ILE A 5 2.86 0.06 -13.42
N ALA A 6 2.46 0.38 -14.65
CA ALA A 6 1.74 1.61 -14.94
C ALA A 6 0.41 1.67 -14.18
N LEU A 7 -0.35 0.57 -14.17
CA LEU A 7 -1.60 0.47 -13.43
C LEU A 7 -1.39 0.70 -11.92
N ALA A 8 -0.38 0.05 -11.34
CA ALA A 8 -0.06 0.20 -9.92
C ALA A 8 0.33 1.64 -9.56
N VAL A 9 1.13 2.31 -10.39
CA VAL A 9 1.52 3.71 -10.18
C VAL A 9 0.31 4.62 -10.25
N VAL A 10 -0.52 4.50 -11.30
CA VAL A 10 -1.72 5.33 -11.46
C VAL A 10 -2.69 5.12 -10.30
N ALA A 11 -2.92 3.87 -9.88
CA ALA A 11 -3.76 3.57 -8.73
C ALA A 11 -3.21 4.16 -7.43
N ASN A 12 -1.89 4.11 -7.19
CA ASN A 12 -1.26 4.71 -6.01
C ASN A 12 -1.38 6.24 -6.00
N VAL A 13 -1.29 6.90 -7.17
CA VAL A 13 -1.50 8.35 -7.26
C VAL A 13 -2.93 8.70 -6.84
N PHE A 14 -3.93 8.01 -7.41
CA PHE A 14 -5.33 8.22 -7.01
C PHE A 14 -5.58 7.92 -5.54
N TYR A 15 -4.96 6.86 -5.01
CA TYR A 15 -5.02 6.50 -3.60
C TYR A 15 -4.54 7.67 -2.73
N HIS A 16 -3.33 8.18 -2.94
CA HIS A 16 -2.79 9.26 -2.11
C HIS A 16 -3.63 10.54 -2.21
N VAL A 17 -4.10 10.89 -3.41
CA VAL A 17 -4.97 12.06 -3.62
C VAL A 17 -6.31 11.90 -2.90
N ALA A 18 -6.95 10.73 -3.01
CA ALA A 18 -8.21 10.42 -2.34
C ALA A 18 -8.03 10.41 -0.82
N SER A 19 -7.00 9.74 -0.30
CA SER A 19 -6.69 9.68 1.14
C SER A 19 -6.46 11.07 1.75
N LYS A 20 -5.81 11.98 1.03
CA LYS A 20 -5.63 13.37 1.46
C LYS A 20 -6.93 14.17 1.43
N SER A 21 -7.86 13.81 0.54
CA SER A 21 -9.13 14.50 0.36
C SER A 21 -10.23 14.04 1.33
N ILE A 22 -9.97 13.01 2.15
CA ILE A 22 -10.89 12.58 3.19
C ILE A 22 -11.06 13.71 4.21
N PRO A 23 -12.29 14.22 4.44
CA PRO A 23 -12.52 15.35 5.33
C PRO A 23 -12.00 15.08 6.75
N ALA A 24 -11.26 16.04 7.31
CA ALA A 24 -10.74 15.96 8.67
C ALA A 24 -11.85 15.98 9.74
N GLU A 25 -13.05 16.44 9.39
CA GLU A 25 -14.22 16.47 10.27
C GLU A 25 -14.95 15.11 10.33
N GLN A 26 -14.70 14.23 9.36
CA GLN A 26 -15.30 12.90 9.32
C GLN A 26 -14.53 11.93 10.21
N ASN A 27 -15.25 10.98 10.81
CA ASN A 27 -14.64 9.82 11.44
C ASN A 27 -13.87 9.01 10.38
N ALA A 28 -12.56 8.85 10.57
CA ALA A 28 -11.69 8.13 9.63
C ALA A 28 -12.19 6.70 9.35
N PHE A 29 -12.73 6.02 10.36
CA PHE A 29 -13.27 4.66 10.20
C PHE A 29 -14.51 4.62 9.32
N MET A 30 -15.34 5.66 9.31
CA MET A 30 -16.49 5.72 8.39
C MET A 30 -16.03 5.87 6.94
N GLY A 31 -14.98 6.67 6.70
CA GLY A 31 -14.34 6.75 5.38
C GLY A 31 -13.81 5.38 4.92
N LEU A 32 -13.15 4.65 5.83
CA LEU A 32 -12.68 3.29 5.56
C LEU A 32 -13.82 2.33 5.22
N VAL A 33 -14.94 2.36 5.96
CA VAL A 33 -16.11 1.52 5.65
C VAL A 33 -16.60 1.75 4.22
N VAL A 34 -16.68 3.01 3.77
CA VAL A 34 -17.06 3.35 2.40
C VAL A 34 -16.02 2.87 1.38
N ASN A 35 -14.71 3.02 1.68
CA ASN A 35 -13.64 2.53 0.82
C ASN A 35 -13.72 1.01 0.64
N TYR A 36 -13.88 0.25 1.74
CA TYR A 36 -13.99 -1.21 1.68
C TYR A 36 -15.27 -1.67 0.99
N ALA A 37 -16.40 -0.99 1.20
CA ALA A 37 -17.63 -1.28 0.47
C ALA A 37 -17.44 -1.08 -1.04
N THR A 38 -16.78 0.01 -1.43
CA THR A 38 -16.48 0.31 -2.84
C THR A 38 -15.52 -0.74 -3.43
N ALA A 39 -14.45 -1.09 -2.70
CA ALA A 39 -13.50 -2.13 -3.10
C ALA A 39 -14.15 -3.51 -3.21
N LEU A 40 -15.08 -3.85 -2.31
CA LEU A 40 -15.84 -5.09 -2.35
C LEU A 40 -16.71 -5.16 -3.61
N ILE A 41 -17.46 -4.09 -3.92
CA ILE A 41 -18.30 -4.03 -5.12
C ILE A 41 -17.44 -4.17 -6.37
N ALA A 42 -16.34 -3.39 -6.45
CA ALA A 42 -15.45 -3.42 -7.61
C ALA A 42 -14.80 -4.81 -7.80
N SER A 43 -14.31 -5.43 -6.73
CA SER A 43 -13.70 -6.77 -6.78
C SER A 43 -14.72 -7.86 -7.10
N ALA A 44 -15.94 -7.78 -6.57
CA ALA A 44 -17.03 -8.70 -6.91
C ALA A 44 -17.40 -8.61 -8.41
N LEU A 45 -17.50 -7.40 -8.97
CA LEU A 45 -17.74 -7.21 -10.39
C LEU A 45 -16.61 -7.82 -11.23
N MET A 46 -15.34 -7.58 -10.87
CA MET A 46 -14.19 -8.16 -11.56
C MET A 46 -14.17 -9.69 -11.48
N PHE A 47 -14.54 -10.27 -10.34
CA PHE A 47 -14.66 -11.73 -10.19
C PHE A 47 -15.68 -12.31 -11.16
N TRP A 48 -16.85 -11.68 -11.31
CA TRP A 48 -17.90 -12.13 -12.21
C TRP A 48 -17.54 -11.95 -13.70
N LEU A 49 -16.75 -10.93 -14.03
CA LEU A 49 -16.28 -10.67 -15.39
C LEU A 49 -15.11 -11.57 -15.83
N THR A 50 -14.45 -12.24 -14.89
CA THR A 50 -13.30 -13.10 -15.13
C THR A 50 -13.72 -14.57 -15.07
N PRO A 51 -13.06 -15.50 -15.80
CA PRO A 51 -13.31 -16.93 -15.63
C PRO A 51 -13.14 -17.34 -14.16
N HIS A 52 -14.19 -17.91 -13.57
CA HIS A 52 -14.22 -18.34 -12.17
C HIS A 52 -14.86 -19.72 -12.02
N GLU A 53 -14.40 -20.50 -11.05
CA GLU A 53 -15.11 -21.71 -10.61
C GLU A 53 -16.28 -21.34 -9.67
N LYS A 54 -16.94 -22.35 -9.09
CA LYS A 54 -18.02 -22.14 -8.12
C LYS A 54 -17.54 -21.25 -6.97
N PHE A 55 -18.31 -20.20 -6.66
CA PHE A 55 -18.00 -19.22 -5.62
C PHE A 55 -17.57 -19.83 -4.28
N LEU A 56 -18.27 -20.86 -3.81
CA LEU A 56 -17.94 -21.55 -2.55
C LEU A 56 -16.61 -22.31 -2.61
N ALA A 57 -16.20 -22.81 -3.78
CA ALA A 57 -14.92 -23.50 -3.94
C ALA A 57 -13.75 -22.52 -3.87
N GLU A 58 -13.88 -21.34 -4.49
CA GLU A 58 -12.87 -20.28 -4.41
C GLU A 58 -12.82 -19.66 -3.01
N LEU A 59 -13.96 -19.49 -2.35
CA LEU A 59 -14.01 -19.02 -0.96
C LEU A 59 -13.36 -20.02 0.00
N ALA A 60 -13.51 -21.33 -0.24
CA ALA A 60 -12.83 -22.36 0.55
C ALA A 60 -11.31 -22.40 0.31
N ARG A 61 -10.82 -21.84 -0.80
CA ARG A 61 -9.38 -21.66 -1.07
C ARG A 61 -8.82 -20.40 -0.41
N ALA A 62 -9.67 -19.48 0.06
CA ALA A 62 -9.22 -18.33 0.82
C ALA A 62 -8.52 -18.82 2.10
N ASN A 63 -7.26 -18.41 2.26
CA ASN A 63 -6.42 -18.85 3.37
C ASN A 63 -6.14 -17.70 4.34
N TRP A 64 -5.32 -17.98 5.35
CA TRP A 64 -4.90 -16.99 6.35
C TRP A 64 -4.22 -15.76 5.73
N ALA A 65 -3.60 -15.88 4.55
CA ALA A 65 -2.97 -14.76 3.86
C ALA A 65 -4.00 -13.75 3.34
N CYS A 66 -5.20 -14.19 2.92
CA CYS A 66 -6.29 -13.29 2.54
C CYS A 66 -6.74 -12.43 3.73
N VAL A 67 -6.85 -13.04 4.91
CA VAL A 67 -7.22 -12.33 6.15
C VAL A 67 -6.12 -11.35 6.56
N LEU A 68 -4.86 -11.79 6.54
CA LEU A 68 -3.72 -10.93 6.86
C LEU A 68 -3.60 -9.75 5.89
N MET A 69 -3.84 -9.97 4.60
CA MET A 69 -3.83 -8.93 3.59
C MET A 69 -4.91 -7.87 3.87
N GLY A 70 -6.14 -8.29 4.18
CA GLY A 70 -7.23 -7.37 4.52
C GLY A 70 -6.92 -6.51 5.74
N LEU A 71 -6.39 -7.11 6.81
CA LEU A 71 -5.94 -6.37 8.00
C LEU A 71 -4.80 -5.41 7.68
N SER A 72 -3.85 -5.82 6.84
CA SER A 72 -2.70 -5.00 6.45
C SER A 72 -3.11 -3.78 5.64
N ILE A 73 -4.01 -3.94 4.65
CA ILE A 73 -4.54 -2.82 3.84
C ILE A 73 -5.28 -1.82 4.74
N THR A 74 -6.04 -2.31 5.71
CA THR A 74 -6.71 -1.47 6.72
C THR A 74 -5.71 -0.63 7.51
N GLY A 75 -4.63 -1.24 8.01
CA GLY A 75 -3.58 -0.50 8.71
C GLY A 75 -2.90 0.55 7.84
N VAL A 76 -2.62 0.22 6.57
CA VAL A 76 -2.01 1.15 5.61
C VAL A 76 -2.91 2.36 5.36
N GLU A 77 -4.21 2.13 5.12
CA GLU A 77 -5.19 3.21 4.92
C GLU A 77 -5.31 4.13 6.12
N VAL A 78 -5.44 3.57 7.33
CA VAL A 78 -5.47 4.36 8.57
C VAL A 78 -4.18 5.19 8.70
N GLY A 79 -3.02 4.58 8.45
CA GLY A 79 -1.72 5.25 8.53
C GLY A 79 -1.62 6.46 7.61
N PHE A 80 -1.97 6.31 6.34
CA PHE A 80 -1.93 7.44 5.39
C PHE A 80 -2.95 8.52 5.71
N VAL A 81 -4.17 8.15 6.12
CA VAL A 81 -5.18 9.14 6.56
C VAL A 81 -4.66 9.94 7.76
N MET A 82 -4.03 9.30 8.74
CA MET A 82 -3.44 9.99 9.89
C MET A 82 -2.30 10.94 9.49
N ILE A 83 -1.43 10.52 8.57
CA ILE A 83 -0.33 11.37 8.07
C ILE A 83 -0.85 12.61 7.35
N TYR A 84 -1.90 12.48 6.53
CA TYR A 84 -2.45 13.64 5.83
C TYR A 84 -3.26 14.54 6.77
N ARG A 85 -3.93 13.99 7.79
CA ARG A 85 -4.63 14.77 8.81
C ARG A 85 -3.70 15.56 9.73
N SER A 86 -2.46 15.10 9.95
CA SER A 86 -1.45 15.86 10.69
C SER A 86 -0.80 17.00 9.89
N GLY A 87 -1.27 17.27 8.66
CA GLY A 87 -0.74 18.31 7.79
C GLY A 87 0.39 17.84 6.86
N GLY A 88 0.61 16.52 6.75
CA GLY A 88 1.62 15.95 5.87
C GLY A 88 1.44 16.36 4.40
N GLU A 89 2.54 16.80 3.78
CA GLU A 89 2.57 17.06 2.34
C GLU A 89 2.44 15.77 1.56
N LEU A 90 1.64 15.80 0.48
CA LEU A 90 1.31 14.61 -0.32
C LEU A 90 2.58 13.89 -0.82
N SER A 91 3.49 14.67 -1.40
CA SER A 91 4.75 14.19 -1.98
C SER A 91 5.70 13.67 -0.90
N THR A 92 6.00 14.49 0.11
CA THR A 92 6.97 14.17 1.16
C THR A 92 6.55 12.96 1.99
N ALA A 93 5.29 12.89 2.39
CA ALA A 93 4.75 11.76 3.16
C ALA A 93 4.79 10.44 2.38
N SER A 94 4.26 10.44 1.15
CA SER A 94 4.23 9.23 0.32
C SER A 94 5.64 8.75 -0.04
N LEU A 95 6.58 9.67 -0.31
CA LEU A 95 7.98 9.35 -0.56
C LEU A 95 8.66 8.72 0.65
N ILE A 96 8.56 9.35 1.83
CA ILE A 96 9.20 8.84 3.05
C ILE A 96 8.69 7.44 3.36
N VAL A 97 7.36 7.22 3.34
CA VAL A 97 6.76 5.91 3.61
C VAL A 97 7.20 4.89 2.57
N SER A 98 7.18 5.24 1.27
CA SER A 98 7.61 4.33 0.19
C SER A 98 9.08 3.91 0.33
N ILE A 99 9.96 4.84 0.70
CA ILE A 99 11.37 4.54 0.93
C ILE A 99 11.54 3.62 2.14
N LEU A 100 10.87 3.92 3.26
CA LEU A 100 10.93 3.07 4.45
C LEU A 100 10.41 1.65 4.18
N ILE A 101 9.32 1.52 3.42
CA ILE A 101 8.79 0.23 2.98
C ILE A 101 9.80 -0.49 2.11
N ALA A 102 10.44 0.19 1.16
CA ALA A 102 11.46 -0.41 0.28
C ALA A 102 12.67 -0.92 1.09
N LEU A 103 13.12 -0.17 2.09
CA LEU A 103 14.18 -0.58 3.01
C LEU A 103 13.76 -1.80 3.85
N ALA A 104 12.55 -1.81 4.39
CA ALA A 104 12.03 -2.94 5.14
C ALA A 104 11.90 -4.19 4.26
N MET A 105 11.39 -4.05 3.03
CA MET A 105 11.31 -5.14 2.06
C MET A 105 12.68 -5.67 1.64
N LEU A 106 13.70 -4.82 1.58
CA LEU A 106 15.07 -5.26 1.34
C LEU A 106 15.56 -6.21 2.44
N VAL A 107 15.30 -5.87 3.70
CA VAL A 107 15.65 -6.70 4.87
C VAL A 107 14.84 -8.00 4.85
N VAL A 108 13.53 -7.91 4.64
CA VAL A 108 12.64 -9.07 4.58
C VAL A 108 13.02 -10.00 3.43
N GLY A 109 13.33 -9.46 2.25
CA GLY A 109 13.79 -10.21 1.08
C GLY A 109 15.11 -10.94 1.35
N GLY A 110 16.06 -10.28 2.00
CA GLY A 110 17.33 -10.90 2.39
C GLY A 110 17.19 -12.00 3.43
N VAL A 111 16.40 -11.78 4.49
CA VAL A 111 16.28 -12.70 5.63
C VAL A 111 15.33 -13.87 5.35
N PHE A 112 14.15 -13.59 4.81
CA PHE A 112 13.09 -14.60 4.66
C PHE A 112 13.07 -15.27 3.29
N TYR A 113 13.43 -14.53 2.23
CA TYR A 113 13.39 -15.02 0.85
C TYR A 113 14.77 -15.41 0.30
N GLY A 114 15.84 -15.24 1.08
CA GLY A 114 17.20 -15.60 0.69
C GLY A 114 17.74 -14.77 -0.47
N GLU A 115 17.20 -13.57 -0.70
CA GLU A 115 17.69 -12.70 -1.76
C GLU A 115 19.15 -12.30 -1.52
N GLN A 116 19.99 -12.43 -2.54
CA GLN A 116 21.36 -11.96 -2.45
C GLN A 116 21.40 -10.43 -2.30
N LEU A 117 21.82 -9.99 -1.12
CA LEU A 117 22.09 -8.57 -0.84
C LEU A 117 23.44 -8.19 -1.43
N THR A 118 23.43 -7.79 -2.70
CA THR A 118 24.62 -7.25 -3.35
C THR A 118 25.06 -5.95 -2.67
N VAL A 119 26.36 -5.68 -2.62
CA VAL A 119 26.94 -4.42 -2.11
C VAL A 119 26.26 -3.18 -2.71
N ARG A 120 25.84 -3.25 -3.98
CA ARG A 120 25.06 -2.19 -4.66
C ARG A 120 23.71 -1.90 -3.99
N LYS A 121 22.98 -2.94 -3.58
CA LYS A 121 21.70 -2.82 -2.87
C LYS A 121 21.88 -2.13 -1.51
N ILE A 122 22.97 -2.45 -0.81
CA ILE A 122 23.31 -1.85 0.49
C ILE A 122 23.69 -0.37 0.34
N PHE A 123 24.50 -0.02 -0.65
CA PHE A 123 24.81 1.38 -0.95
C PHE A 123 23.56 2.18 -1.36
N GLY A 124 22.69 1.59 -2.19
CA GLY A 124 21.40 2.19 -2.55
C GLY A 124 20.52 2.45 -1.31
N ALA A 125 20.45 1.50 -0.38
CA ALA A 125 19.72 1.65 0.87
C ALA A 125 20.25 2.82 1.71
N MET A 126 21.57 2.98 1.83
CA MET A 126 22.18 4.12 2.53
C MET A 126 21.82 5.47 1.88
N LEU A 127 21.83 5.53 0.54
CA LEU A 127 21.47 6.74 -0.18
C LEU A 127 19.97 7.09 -0.02
N CYS A 128 19.10 6.08 -0.03
CA CYS A 128 17.69 6.23 0.27
C CYS A 128 17.45 6.79 1.68
N MET A 129 18.19 6.30 2.68
CA MET A 129 18.11 6.84 4.06
C MET A 129 18.55 8.30 4.13
N ALA A 130 19.63 8.67 3.44
CA ALA A 130 20.07 10.06 3.37
C ALA A 130 19.00 10.96 2.73
N GLY A 131 18.33 10.48 1.67
CA GLY A 131 17.21 11.18 1.03
C GLY A 131 16.02 11.37 1.98
N VAL A 132 15.66 10.36 2.77
CA VAL A 132 14.59 10.48 3.78
C VAL A 132 14.95 11.52 4.84
N VAL A 133 16.18 11.50 5.36
CA VAL A 133 16.63 12.48 6.36
C VAL A 133 16.53 13.90 5.80
N LEU A 134 17.01 14.12 4.58
CA LEU A 134 16.95 15.43 3.91
C LEU A 134 15.50 15.91 3.71
N LEU A 135 14.60 15.01 3.29
CA LEU A 135 13.18 15.34 3.09
C LEU A 135 12.42 15.55 4.40
N SER A 136 12.85 14.89 5.48
CA SER A 136 12.24 15.01 6.80
C SER A 136 12.70 16.26 7.56
N THR A 137 13.89 16.77 7.24
CA THR A 137 14.46 17.97 7.86
C THR A 137 13.92 19.18 7.11
N ARG A 138 12.85 19.76 7.66
CA ARG A 138 12.33 21.07 7.21
C ARG A 138 13.29 22.20 7.58
#